data_AF-A0A7X1NTX7-F1
#
_entry.id   AF-A0A7X1NTX7-F1
#
_cell.length_a   1.000
_cell.length_b   1.000
_cell.length_c   1.000
_cell.angle_alpha   90.00
_cell.angle_beta   90.00
_cell.angle_gamma   90.00
#
_symmetry.space_group_name_H-M   'P 1'
#
loop_
_entity.id
_entity.type
_entity.pdbx_description
1 polymer ?
#
loop_
_entity_poly.entity_id
_entity_poly.type
_entity_poly.pdbx_seq_one_letter_code
_entity_poly.pdbx_strand_id
1 'polypeptide(L)'
;MGVLHALRGEGEEAREQFGAALAHDAGHYRAGTNLGNLDLEEGRPAEAEARYREVIRMQPDYDGAHHNLGVALRRQGRLGESVASIRRAQRLSLKGSQRESREEARAGLGRLGTGRLGTGAAGAGWLRWGLLGGGALLLFGLLRGFGG
;
A
#
# COMPACT_ATOMS: atom_id res chain seq x y z
N MET A 1 5.26 20.55 41.57
CA MET A 1 6.17 21.13 40.55
C MET A 1 6.86 20.08 39.67
N GLY A 2 7.13 18.83 40.09
CA GLY A 2 7.97 17.88 39.32
C GLY A 2 7.46 17.38 37.95
N VAL A 3 6.24 16.84 37.85
CA VAL A 3 5.80 16.12 36.64
C VAL A 3 5.46 17.05 35.47
N LEU A 4 4.81 18.19 35.75
CA LEU A 4 4.47 19.19 34.73
C LEU A 4 5.72 19.85 34.11
N HIS A 5 6.77 20.07 34.91
CA HIS A 5 8.04 20.60 34.39
C HIS A 5 8.84 19.55 33.62
N ALA A 6 8.83 18.29 34.06
CA ALA A 6 9.47 17.19 33.33
C ALA A 6 8.82 16.98 31.95
N LEU A 7 7.49 16.86 31.89
CA LEU A 7 6.76 16.72 30.63
C LEU A 7 6.97 17.91 29.68
N ARG A 8 7.06 19.12 30.23
CA ARG A 8 7.37 20.33 29.43
C ARG A 8 8.82 20.34 28.94
N GLY A 9 9.77 19.89 29.76
CA GLY A 9 11.18 19.78 29.37
C GLY A 9 11.41 18.75 28.27
N GLU A 10 10.78 17.58 28.42
CA GLU A 10 10.83 16.49 27.42
C GLU A 10 10.24 16.92 26.07
N GLY A 11 9.15 17.70 26.10
CA GLY A 11 8.53 18.26 24.89
C GLY A 11 9.40 19.27 24.14
N GLU A 12 10.09 20.16 24.86
CA GLU A 12 11.00 21.14 24.23
C GLU A 12 12.26 20.48 23.68
N GLU A 13 12.84 19.51 24.40
CA GLU A 13 14.00 18.75 23.90
C GLU A 13 13.64 17.95 22.65
N ALA A 14 12.49 17.26 22.66
CA ALA A 14 11.97 16.55 21.50
C ALA A 14 11.74 17.50 20.31
N ARG A 15 11.21 18.70 20.57
CA ARG A 15 11.01 19.73 19.54
C ARG A 15 12.34 20.17 18.92
N GLU A 16 13.36 20.41 19.74
CA GLU A 16 14.69 20.78 19.25
C GLU A 16 15.28 19.68 18.36
N GLN A 17 15.20 18.42 18.80
CA GLN A 17 15.71 17.27 18.04
C GLN A 17 14.99 17.10 16.69
N PHE A 18 13.65 17.17 16.67
CA PHE A 18 12.91 17.08 15.41
C PHE A 18 13.11 18.31 14.52
N GLY A 19 13.31 19.49 15.10
CA GLY A 19 13.66 20.71 14.38
C GLY A 19 15.03 20.59 13.70
N ALA A 20 16.03 20.07 14.40
CA ALA A 20 17.35 19.81 13.84
C ALA A 20 17.29 18.77 12.71
N ALA A 21 16.47 17.72 12.87
CA ALA A 21 16.25 16.73 11.82
C ALA A 21 15.68 17.36 10.53
N LEU A 22 14.71 18.27 10.65
CA LEU A 22 14.16 19.01 9.51
C LEU A 22 15.13 20.03 8.92
N ALA A 23 16.00 20.63 9.74
CA ALA A 23 17.04 21.54 9.25
C ALA A 23 18.09 20.81 8.39
N HIS A 24 18.38 19.55 8.73
CA HIS A 24 19.28 18.70 7.94
C HIS A 24 18.58 18.11 6.71
N ASP A 25 17.35 17.64 6.87
CA ASP A 25 16.53 17.07 5.80
C ASP A 25 15.10 17.63 5.86
N ALA A 26 14.83 18.63 5.02
CA ALA A 26 13.50 19.23 4.90
C ALA A 26 12.43 18.23 4.44
N GLY A 27 12.83 17.10 3.83
CA GLY A 27 11.96 16.01 3.41
C GLY A 27 11.63 15.00 4.53
N HIS A 28 12.16 15.18 5.75
CA HIS A 28 11.96 14.26 6.87
C HIS A 28 10.55 14.37 7.44
N TYR A 29 9.58 13.82 6.70
CA TYR A 29 8.15 13.93 6.96
C TYR A 29 7.72 13.35 8.33
N ARG A 30 8.46 12.36 8.87
CA ARG A 30 8.24 11.81 10.21
C ARG A 30 8.56 12.81 11.32
N ALA A 31 9.65 13.58 11.19
CA ALA A 31 10.00 14.65 12.12
C ALA A 31 8.95 15.77 12.09
N GLY A 32 8.51 16.18 10.89
CA GLY A 32 7.39 17.12 10.74
C GLY A 32 6.08 16.63 11.37
N THR A 33 5.79 15.34 11.25
CA THR A 33 4.61 14.72 11.90
C THR A 33 4.74 14.74 13.43
N ASN A 34 5.92 14.41 13.97
CA ASN A 34 6.15 14.41 15.41
C ASN A 34 6.08 15.82 16.01
N LEU A 35 6.61 16.84 15.32
CA LEU A 35 6.42 18.24 15.72
C LEU A 35 4.94 18.65 15.75
N GLY A 36 4.14 18.18 14.78
CA GLY A 36 2.70 18.42 14.80
C GLY A 36 2.00 17.74 15.97
N ASN A 37 2.47 16.57 16.39
CA ASN A 37 1.94 15.88 17.57
C ASN A 37 2.24 16.66 18.85
N LEU A 38 3.46 17.18 18.99
CA LEU A 38 3.85 18.06 20.11
C LEU A 38 2.99 19.33 20.14
N ASP A 39 2.70 19.93 18.97
CA ASP A 39 1.78 21.07 18.88
C ASP A 39 0.36 20.69 19.36
N LEU A 40 -0.14 19.49 19.04
CA LEU A 40 -1.42 19.02 19.59
C LEU A 40 -1.35 18.85 21.11
N GLU A 41 -0.33 18.22 21.64
CA GLU A 41 -0.15 18.00 23.08
C GLU A 41 -0.13 19.32 23.86
N GLU A 42 0.44 20.36 23.27
CA GLU A 42 0.51 21.70 23.85
C GLU A 42 -0.76 22.56 23.60
N GLY A 43 -1.80 21.98 23.01
CA GLY A 43 -3.07 22.66 22.78
C GLY A 43 -3.02 23.67 21.62
N ARG A 44 -2.10 23.49 20.67
CA ARG A 44 -1.90 24.28 19.45
C ARG A 44 -2.34 23.55 18.19
N PRO A 45 -3.65 23.31 17.98
CA PRO A 45 -4.13 22.49 16.89
C PRO A 45 -4.04 23.16 15.51
N ALA A 46 -3.88 24.48 15.42
CA ALA A 46 -3.74 25.19 14.15
C ALA A 46 -2.32 25.01 13.56
N GLU A 47 -1.32 25.08 14.43
CA GLU A 47 0.09 24.83 14.13
C GLU A 47 0.31 23.37 13.71
N ALA A 48 -0.32 22.45 14.45
CA ALA A 48 -0.34 21.03 14.09
C ALA A 48 -0.94 20.79 12.69
N GLU A 49 -2.09 21.42 12.37
CA GLU A 49 -2.68 21.34 11.04
C GLU A 49 -1.73 21.81 9.95
N ALA A 50 -1.08 22.96 10.14
CA ALA A 50 -0.14 23.49 9.17
C ALA A 50 0.99 22.49 8.88
N ARG A 51 1.56 21.89 9.93
CA ARG A 51 2.60 20.85 9.78
C ARG A 51 2.08 19.60 9.08
N TYR A 52 0.92 19.09 9.45
CA TYR A 52 0.39 17.89 8.79
C TYR A 52 0.07 18.13 7.32
N ARG A 53 -0.41 19.33 6.95
CA ARG A 53 -0.61 19.70 5.54
C ARG A 53 0.71 19.73 4.77
N GLU A 54 1.78 20.22 5.38
CA GLU A 54 3.11 20.21 4.76
C GLU A 54 3.65 18.78 4.59
N VAL A 55 3.46 17.92 5.61
CA VAL A 55 3.76 16.49 5.50
C VAL A 55 2.96 15.83 4.37
N ILE A 56 1.68 16.14 4.22
CA ILE A 56 0.83 15.61 3.15
C ILE A 56 1.29 16.12 1.78
N ARG A 57 1.78 17.36 1.67
CA ARG A 57 2.35 17.91 0.44
C ARG A 57 3.60 17.13 0.00
N MET A 58 4.45 16.76 0.96
CA MET A 58 5.65 15.96 0.70
C MET A 58 5.32 14.49 0.45
N GLN A 59 4.41 13.91 1.24
CA GLN A 59 4.03 12.51 1.16
C GLN A 59 2.51 12.30 1.14
N PRO A 60 1.88 12.44 -0.03
CA PRO A 60 0.41 12.43 -0.16
C PRO A 60 -0.26 11.11 0.24
N ASP A 61 0.48 10.00 0.15
CA ASP A 61 -0.01 8.66 0.45
C ASP A 61 0.34 8.20 1.88
N TYR A 62 0.95 9.07 2.71
CA TYR A 62 1.19 8.77 4.11
C TYR A 62 -0.10 8.91 4.94
N ASP A 63 -0.72 7.78 5.24
CA ASP A 63 -1.97 7.67 6.00
C ASP A 63 -1.90 8.32 7.39
N GLY A 64 -0.77 8.20 8.08
CA GLY A 64 -0.55 8.79 9.41
C GLY A 64 -0.77 10.31 9.46
N ALA A 65 -0.32 11.05 8.42
CA ALA A 65 -0.51 12.49 8.39
C ALA A 65 -1.97 12.91 8.11
N HIS A 66 -2.69 12.15 7.27
CA HIS A 66 -4.13 12.37 7.08
C HIS A 66 -4.92 12.08 8.36
N HIS A 67 -4.52 11.05 9.11
CA HIS A 67 -5.14 10.73 10.40
C HIS A 67 -4.93 11.88 11.40
N ASN A 68 -3.69 12.33 11.56
CA ASN A 68 -3.37 13.36 12.54
C ASN A 68 -3.93 14.74 12.16
N LEU A 69 -4.03 15.06 10.86
CA LEU A 69 -4.78 16.22 10.37
C LEU A 69 -6.26 16.13 10.79
N GLY A 70 -6.88 14.96 10.69
CA GLY A 70 -8.25 14.75 11.18
C GLY A 70 -8.39 15.02 12.68
N VAL A 71 -7.41 14.60 13.49
CA VAL A 71 -7.37 14.90 14.92
C VAL A 71 -7.26 16.40 15.19
N ALA A 72 -6.36 17.10 14.50
CA ALA A 72 -6.18 18.54 14.64
C ALA A 72 -7.45 19.32 14.28
N LEU A 73 -8.06 18.99 13.14
CA LEU A 73 -9.32 19.60 12.68
C LEU A 73 -10.47 19.36 13.66
N ARG A 74 -10.55 18.17 14.26
CA ARG A 74 -11.54 17.88 15.30
C ARG A 74 -11.35 18.76 16.53
N ARG A 75 -10.11 18.97 16.98
CA ARG A 75 -9.80 19.86 18.13
C ARG A 75 -10.15 21.33 17.85
N GLN A 76 -10.16 21.73 16.58
CA GLN A 76 -10.63 23.05 16.13
C GLN A 76 -12.15 23.12 15.89
N GLY A 77 -12.91 22.04 16.12
CA GLY A 77 -14.36 21.99 15.85
C GLY A 77 -14.75 21.81 14.37
N ARG A 78 -13.79 21.63 13.47
CA ARG A 78 -13.99 21.47 12.02
C ARG A 78 -14.32 20.00 11.67
N LEU A 79 -15.48 19.55 12.15
CA LEU A 79 -15.86 18.13 12.11
C LEU A 79 -15.98 17.55 10.70
N GLY A 80 -16.54 18.30 9.74
CA GLY A 80 -16.68 17.84 8.36
C GLY A 80 -15.34 17.55 7.68
N GLU A 81 -14.38 18.44 7.83
CA GLU A 81 -13.02 18.28 7.30
C GLU A 81 -12.26 17.18 8.03
N SER A 82 -12.45 17.06 9.35
CA SER A 82 -11.91 15.94 10.13
C SER A 82 -12.35 14.59 9.56
N VAL A 83 -13.65 14.39 9.33
CA VAL A 83 -14.19 13.15 8.76
C VAL A 83 -13.60 12.87 7.38
N ALA A 84 -13.45 13.89 6.54
CA ALA A 84 -12.84 13.73 5.22
C ALA A 84 -11.38 13.23 5.32
N SER A 85 -10.59 13.82 6.21
CA SER A 85 -9.18 13.45 6.44
C SER A 85 -9.05 12.04 7.02
N ILE A 86 -9.86 11.67 8.00
CA ILE A 86 -9.88 10.30 8.56
C ILE A 86 -10.26 9.25 7.49
N ARG A 87 -11.28 9.54 6.68
CA ARG A 87 -11.65 8.65 5.55
C ARG A 87 -10.53 8.52 4.52
N ARG A 88 -9.74 9.58 4.30
CA ARG A 88 -8.58 9.51 3.41
C ARG A 88 -7.50 8.61 4.01
N ALA A 89 -7.18 8.75 5.29
CA ALA A 89 -6.23 7.89 5.99
C ALA A 89 -6.61 6.41 5.88
N GLN A 90 -7.87 6.07 6.16
CA GLN A 90 -8.38 4.70 6.06
C GLN A 90 -8.24 4.11 4.65
N ARG A 91 -8.57 4.89 3.61
CA ARG A 91 -8.42 4.46 2.21
C ARG A 91 -6.95 4.20 1.85
N LEU A 92 -6.04 5.03 2.34
CA LEU A 92 -4.60 4.88 2.09
C LEU A 92 -4.03 3.64 2.80
N SER A 93 -4.39 3.43 4.06
CA SER A 93 -4.01 2.25 4.83
C SER A 93 -4.46 0.95 4.16
N LEU A 94 -5.73 0.90 3.70
CA LEU A 94 -6.28 -0.23 2.95
C LEU A 94 -5.60 -0.46 1.59
N LYS A 95 -5.17 0.60 0.90
CA LYS A 95 -4.41 0.49 -0.35
C LYS A 95 -3.01 -0.07 -0.11
N GLY A 96 -2.37 0.36 0.99
CA GLY A 96 -1.07 -0.15 1.44
C GLY A 96 -1.10 -1.65 1.70
N SER A 97 -2.03 -2.11 2.54
CA SER A 97 -2.17 -3.54 2.86
C SER A 97 -2.52 -4.40 1.63
N GLN A 98 -3.40 -3.91 0.75
CA GLN A 98 -3.71 -4.62 -0.50
C GLN A 98 -2.50 -4.74 -1.44
N ARG A 99 -1.62 -3.73 -1.48
CA ARG A 99 -0.41 -3.81 -2.32
C ARG A 99 0.54 -4.89 -1.80
N GLU A 100 0.77 -4.92 -0.50
CA GLU A 100 1.59 -5.92 0.17
C GLU A 100 1.05 -7.35 -0.09
N SER A 101 -0.24 -7.59 0.12
CA SER A 101 -0.84 -8.91 -0.16
C SER A 101 -0.74 -9.32 -1.64
N ARG A 102 -0.85 -8.35 -2.57
CA ARG A 102 -0.68 -8.62 -4.02
C ARG A 102 0.77 -8.93 -4.38
N GLU A 103 1.73 -8.26 -3.73
CA GLU A 103 3.17 -8.51 -3.92
C GLU A 103 3.55 -9.90 -3.39
N GLU A 104 3.05 -10.29 -2.22
CA GLU A 104 3.22 -11.64 -1.67
C GLU A 104 2.62 -12.71 -2.59
N ALA A 105 1.39 -12.51 -3.08
CA ALA A 105 0.75 -13.42 -4.02
C ALA A 105 1.57 -13.54 -5.32
N ARG A 106 2.06 -12.41 -5.86
CA ARG A 106 2.93 -12.39 -7.04
C ARG A 106 4.26 -13.11 -6.80
N ALA A 107 4.90 -12.88 -5.66
CA ALA A 107 6.14 -13.56 -5.28
C ALA A 107 5.92 -15.08 -5.12
N GLY A 108 4.78 -15.50 -4.57
CA GLY A 108 4.37 -16.90 -4.49
C GLY A 108 4.22 -17.54 -5.87
N LEU A 109 3.53 -16.88 -6.80
CA LEU A 109 3.38 -17.36 -8.19
C LEU A 109 4.72 -17.42 -8.93
N GLY A 110 5.64 -16.47 -8.69
CA GLY A 110 7.00 -16.50 -9.24
C GLY A 110 7.80 -17.73 -8.80
N ARG A 111 7.69 -18.13 -7.52
CA ARG A 111 8.32 -19.36 -6.99
C ARG A 111 7.75 -20.63 -7.62
N LEU A 112 6.45 -20.64 -7.93
CA LEU A 112 5.80 -21.77 -8.60
C LEU A 112 6.18 -21.87 -10.09
N GLY A 113 6.46 -20.74 -10.75
CA GLY A 113 6.89 -20.69 -12.15
C GLY A 113 8.34 -21.14 -12.38
N THR A 114 9.24 -20.94 -11.41
CA THR A 114 10.65 -21.36 -11.52
C THR A 114 10.89 -22.81 -11.06
N GLY A 115 9.93 -23.43 -10.38
CA GLY A 115 10.04 -24.78 -9.81
C GLY A 115 9.69 -25.94 -10.74
N ARG A 116 9.24 -25.70 -11.98
CA ARG A 116 8.92 -26.79 -12.92
C ARG A 116 9.00 -26.37 -14.39
N LEU A 117 10.23 -26.25 -14.90
CA LEU A 117 10.54 -26.61 -16.30
C LEU A 117 11.86 -27.42 -16.34
N GLY A 118 12.03 -28.34 -15.38
CA GLY A 118 12.94 -29.46 -15.53
C GLY A 118 12.31 -30.50 -16.43
N THR A 119 12.63 -30.42 -17.73
CA THR A 119 12.66 -31.52 -18.71
C THR A 119 11.82 -32.76 -18.37
N GLY A 120 10.53 -32.69 -18.67
CA GLY A 120 9.64 -33.84 -18.82
C GLY A 120 9.13 -33.93 -20.25
N ALA A 121 10.04 -33.88 -21.22
CA ALA A 121 9.75 -34.16 -22.62
C ALA A 121 9.53 -35.67 -22.80
N ALA A 122 8.35 -36.17 -22.40
CA ALA A 122 7.83 -37.48 -22.80
C ALA A 122 6.37 -37.59 -22.35
N GLY A 123 5.40 -37.27 -23.21
CA GLY A 123 4.00 -37.58 -22.89
C GLY A 123 2.91 -36.86 -23.66
N ALA A 124 3.19 -35.84 -24.46
CA ALA A 124 2.14 -35.06 -25.14
C ALA A 124 2.23 -35.03 -26.67
N GLY A 125 3.08 -35.88 -27.27
CA GLY A 125 3.17 -36.01 -28.73
C GLY A 125 1.93 -36.62 -29.37
N TRP A 126 1.25 -37.55 -28.67
CA TRP A 126 0.11 -38.29 -29.20
C TRP A 126 -1.20 -37.47 -29.25
N LEU A 127 -1.34 -36.48 -28.35
CA LEU A 127 -2.51 -35.60 -28.30
C LEU A 127 -2.60 -34.64 -29.51
N ARG A 128 -1.48 -34.34 -30.18
CA ARG A 128 -1.50 -33.52 -31.41
C ARG A 128 -1.86 -34.31 -32.67
N TRP A 129 -1.68 -35.64 -32.67
CA TRP A 129 -1.99 -36.51 -33.81
C TRP A 129 -3.33 -37.25 -33.68
N GLY A 130 -3.85 -37.41 -32.46
CA GLY A 130 -5.17 -38.03 -32.21
C GLY A 130 -6.35 -37.30 -32.87
N LEU A 131 -6.21 -36.01 -33.18
CA LEU A 131 -7.22 -35.22 -33.89
C LEU A 131 -7.07 -35.22 -35.42
N LEU A 132 -5.97 -35.75 -35.97
CA LEU A 132 -5.76 -35.88 -37.42
C LEU A 132 -5.95 -37.32 -37.92
N GLY A 133 -5.84 -38.34 -37.06
CA GLY A 133 -6.04 -39.74 -37.44
C GLY A 133 -7.51 -40.21 -37.48
N GLY A 134 -8.39 -39.61 -36.67
CA GLY A 134 -9.81 -40.01 -36.59
C GLY A 134 -10.66 -39.59 -37.79
N GLY A 135 -10.24 -38.54 -38.52
CA GLY A 135 -10.97 -38.04 -39.69
C GLY A 135 -10.75 -38.83 -40.98
N ALA A 136 -9.66 -39.60 -41.09
CA ALA A 136 -9.31 -40.32 -42.32
C ALA A 136 -10.02 -41.68 -42.47
N LEU A 137 -10.48 -42.29 -41.37
CA LEU A 137 -11.16 -43.60 -41.40
C LEU A 137 -12.68 -43.51 -41.61
N LEU A 138 -13.29 -42.34 -41.36
CA LEU A 138 -14.73 -42.12 -41.66
C LEU A 138 -14.98 -41.70 -43.12
N LEU A 139 -13.99 -41.14 -43.82
CA LEU A 139 -14.12 -40.75 -45.23
C LEU A 139 -13.89 -41.93 -46.20
N PHE A 140 -13.14 -42.96 -45.78
CA PHE A 140 -12.86 -44.15 -46.62
C PHE A 140 -14.03 -45.15 -46.65
N GLY A 141 -14.87 -45.20 -45.62
CA GLY A 141 -16.05 -46.08 -45.55
C GLY A 141 -17.25 -45.61 -46.38
N LEU A 142 -17.34 -44.31 -46.70
CA LEU A 142 -18.48 -43.71 -47.41
C LEU A 142 -18.32 -43.65 -48.94
N LEU A 143 -17.10 -43.86 -49.47
CA LEU A 143 -16.82 -43.81 -50.91
C LEU A 143 -16.73 -45.19 -51.60
N ARG A 144 -16.92 -46.30 -50.86
CA ARG A 144 -16.84 -47.66 -51.42
C ARG A 144 -18.13 -48.48 -51.29
N GLY A 145 -19.25 -47.84 -50.95
CA GLY A 145 -20.59 -48.46 -50.82
C GLY A 145 -21.56 -48.19 -51.99
N PHE A 146 -21.13 -47.53 -53.05
CA PHE A 146 -21.92 -47.33 -54.28
C PHE A 146 -21.15 -47.89 -55.48
N GLY A 147 -21.38 -49.16 -55.80
CA GLY A 147 -20.87 -49.79 -57.01
C GLY A 147 -20.74 -51.30 -56.88
N GLY A 148 -21.80 -52.03 -57.23
CA GLY A 148 -21.83 -53.50 -57.33
C GLY A 148 -23.17 -54.08 -56.92
#